data_AF-A0ABD2YNG0-F1
#
_entry.id   AF-A0ABD2YNG0-F1
#
_cell.length_a   1.000
_cell.length_b   1.000
_cell.length_c   1.000
_cell.angle_alpha   90.00
_cell.angle_beta   90.00
_cell.angle_gamma   90.00
#
_symmetry.space_group_name_H-M   'P 1'
#
loop_
_entity.id
_entity.type
_entity.pdbx_description
1 polymer ?
#
loop_
_entity_poly.entity_id
_entity_poly.type
_entity_poly.pdbx_seq_one_letter_code
_entity_poly.pdbx_strand_id
1 'polypeptide(L)' 'MHMVIDRQKNHGMRFRVLAKALRLSGGDHIHAGVLPVASGGIHVWHMPALTEIFGDDSVLQFGGGTLGHPWGNAPGAVVN' A
#
# COMPACT_ATOMS: atom_id res chain seq x y z
N MET A 1 -10.04 5.20 -7.09
CA MET A 1 -10.53 6.47 -7.70
C MET A 1 -9.51 7.61 -7.62
N HIS A 2 -8.60 7.68 -6.63
CA HIS A 2 -7.63 8.79 -6.51
C HIS A 2 -6.78 9.05 -7.78
N MET A 3 -6.42 7.98 -8.51
CA MET A 3 -5.71 8.07 -9.81
C MET A 3 -6.41 8.92 -10.88
N VAL A 4 -7.70 9.21 -10.74
CA VAL A 4 -8.42 10.13 -11.64
C VAL A 4 -7.94 11.57 -11.46
N ILE A 5 -7.47 11.91 -10.25
CA ILE A 5 -7.19 13.28 -9.82
C ILE A 5 -5.68 13.53 -9.66
N ASP A 6 -4.88 12.52 -9.33
CA ASP A 6 -3.47 12.69 -8.94
C ASP A 6 -2.43 12.05 -9.88
N ARG A 7 -2.88 11.38 -10.94
CA ARG A 7 -2.01 10.67 -11.88
C ARG A 7 -1.23 11.59 -12.82
N GLN A 8 -1.87 12.64 -13.34
CA GLN A 8 -1.24 13.52 -14.32
C GLN A 8 -0.35 14.56 -13.62
N LYS A 9 0.89 14.72 -14.10
CA LYS A 9 1.83 15.70 -13.53
C LYS A 9 1.44 17.14 -13.84
N ASN A 10 0.72 17.37 -14.95
CA ASN A 10 0.45 18.70 -15.50
C ASN A 10 -0.93 19.24 -15.15
N HIS A 11 -1.85 18.40 -14.65
CA HIS A 11 -3.20 18.80 -14.26
C HIS A 11 -3.74 17.85 -13.19
N GLY A 12 -4.40 18.41 -12.17
CA GLY A 12 -4.95 17.64 -11.04
C GLY A 12 -4.39 18.08 -9.68
N MET A 13 -4.57 17.24 -8.66
CA MET A 13 -4.07 17.48 -7.30
C MET A 13 -3.07 16.40 -6.91
N ARG A 14 -1.91 16.80 -6.38
CA ARG A 14 -0.91 15.84 -5.89
C ARG A 14 -1.51 15.01 -4.75
N PHE A 15 -1.27 13.70 -4.78
CA PHE A 15 -1.76 12.76 -3.78
C PHE A 15 -1.49 13.17 -2.32
N ARG A 16 -0.33 13.82 -2.05
CA ARG A 16 -0.01 14.37 -0.72
C ARG A 16 -1.07 15.34 -0.18
N VAL A 17 -1.77 16.07 -1.05
CA VAL A 17 -2.87 16.97 -0.64
C VAL A 17 -4.07 16.15 -0.15
N LEU A 18 -4.43 15.08 -0.87
CA LEU A 18 -5.50 14.17 -0.47
C LEU A 18 -5.15 13.43 0.83
N ALA A 19 -3.90 12.97 0.98
CA ALA A 19 -3.43 12.31 2.20
C ALA A 19 -3.51 13.24 3.43
N LYS A 20 -3.17 14.53 3.27
CA LYS A 20 -3.33 15.52 4.35
C LYS A 20 -4.79 15.76 4.69
N ALA A 21 -5.66 15.87 3.69
CA ALA A 21 -7.11 16.04 3.92
C ALA A 21 -7.70 14.86 4.71
N LEU A 22 -7.31 13.62 4.37
CA LEU A 22 -7.76 12.43 5.08
C LEU A 22 -7.25 12.38 6.53
N ARG A 23 -5.98 12.77 6.77
CA ARG A 23 -5.45 12.86 8.14
C ARG A 23 -6.25 13.86 8.97
N LEU A 24 -6.62 15.01 8.39
CA LEU A 24 -7.46 16.00 9.08
C LEU A 24 -8.89 15.52 9.29
N SER A 25 -9.44 14.70 8.38
CA SER A 25 -10.77 14.09 8.57
C SER A 25 -10.78 12.89 9.51
N GLY A 26 -9.62 12.45 10.03
CA GLY A 26 -9.50 11.38 11.02
C GLY A 26 -9.37 9.96 10.47
N GLY A 27 -8.76 9.76 9.29
CA GLY A 27 -8.45 8.40 8.80
C GLY A 27 -7.21 7.79 9.48
N ASP A 28 -7.27 6.50 9.82
CA ASP A 28 -6.19 5.77 10.49
C ASP A 28 -5.19 5.12 9.51
N HIS A 29 -5.68 4.42 8.49
CA HIS A 29 -4.87 3.79 7.43
C HIS A 29 -5.20 4.34 6.05
N ILE A 30 -4.19 4.51 5.19
CA ILE A 30 -4.38 4.91 3.80
C ILE A 30 -3.28 4.26 2.95
N HIS A 31 -3.64 3.89 1.73
CA HIS A 31 -2.76 3.32 0.69
C HIS A 31 -1.52 4.18 0.34
N ALA A 32 -1.40 5.37 0.94
CA ALA A 32 -0.13 6.06 1.28
C ALA A 32 -0.42 7.35 2.13
N GLY A 33 -0.18 7.33 3.44
CA GLY A 33 -0.45 8.43 4.39
C GLY A 33 -0.66 7.88 5.82
N VAL A 34 -0.88 8.71 6.85
CA VAL A 34 -0.87 8.38 8.31
C VAL A 34 -0.03 7.16 8.71
N LEU A 35 -0.57 5.94 8.64
CA LEU A 35 0.21 4.70 8.51
C LEU A 35 0.19 4.24 7.04
N PRO A 36 1.32 4.31 6.31
CA PRO A 36 1.39 3.99 4.90
C PRO A 36 1.06 2.51 4.67
N VAL A 37 0.12 2.25 3.75
CA VAL A 37 -0.18 0.89 3.29
C VAL A 37 0.44 0.66 1.91
N ALA A 38 1.46 -0.18 1.82
CA ALA A 38 2.03 -0.60 0.54
C ALA A 38 1.25 -1.79 -0.02
N SER A 39 0.73 -1.67 -1.25
CA SER A 39 -0.10 -2.69 -1.88
C SER A 39 -0.10 -2.53 -3.39
N GLY A 40 -0.35 -3.63 -4.10
CA GLY A 40 -0.40 -3.68 -5.57
C GLY A 40 0.69 -4.56 -6.17
N GLY A 41 0.36 -5.81 -6.48
CA GLY A 41 1.27 -6.74 -7.17
C GLY A 41 2.48 -7.22 -6.35
N ILE A 42 2.52 -6.96 -5.04
CA ILE A 42 3.63 -7.34 -4.16
C ILE A 42 3.57 -8.83 -3.75
N HIS A 43 4.75 -9.42 -3.52
CA HIS A 43 4.99 -10.82 -3.09
C HIS A 43 6.32 -10.91 -2.33
N VAL A 44 6.63 -12.06 -1.72
CA VAL A 44 7.75 -12.27 -0.77
C VAL A 44 9.10 -11.67 -1.19
N TRP A 45 9.47 -11.71 -2.46
CA TRP A 45 10.76 -11.16 -2.93
C TRP A 45 10.88 -9.64 -2.81
N HIS A 46 9.77 -8.94 -2.61
CA HIS A 46 9.76 -7.50 -2.35
C HIS A 46 10.01 -7.15 -0.88
N MET A 47 10.01 -8.13 0.05
CA MET A 47 10.13 -7.88 1.49
C MET A 47 11.29 -6.95 1.86
N PRO A 48 12.53 -7.21 1.43
CA PRO A 48 13.67 -6.37 1.82
C PRO A 48 13.50 -4.90 1.40
N ALA A 49 13.02 -4.68 0.16
CA ALA A 49 12.82 -3.34 -0.37
C ALA A 49 11.65 -2.62 0.31
N LEU A 50 10.56 -3.34 0.61
CA LEU A 50 9.40 -2.78 1.31
C LEU A 50 9.75 -2.34 2.73
N THR A 51 10.49 -3.17 3.47
CA THR A 51 10.95 -2.83 4.82
C THR A 51 11.92 -1.66 4.81
N GLU A 52 12.80 -1.55 3.79
CA GLU A 52 13.72 -0.43 3.66
C GLU A 52 12.99 0.89 3.34
N ILE A 53 12.01 0.86 2.44
CA ILE A 53 11.31 2.06 1.96
C ILE A 53 10.32 2.59 3.00
N PHE A 54 9.55 1.70 3.63
CA PHE A 54 8.41 2.08 4.47
C PHE A 54 8.68 1.96 5.97
N GLY A 55 9.65 1.14 6.39
CA GLY A 55 9.94 0.87 7.79
C GLY A 55 8.82 0.13 8.53
N ASP A 56 8.96 0.03 9.86
CA ASP A 56 8.11 -0.77 10.72
C ASP A 56 6.68 -0.20 10.87
N ASP A 57 6.53 1.12 10.79
CA ASP A 57 5.24 1.80 10.90
C ASP A 57 4.48 1.81 9.56
N SER A 58 4.33 0.63 8.97
CA SER A 58 3.66 0.44 7.69
C SER A 58 2.85 -0.85 7.64
N VAL A 59 1.88 -0.89 6.74
CA VAL A 59 1.11 -2.12 6.46
C VAL A 59 1.46 -2.59 5.05
N LEU A 60 1.91 -3.84 4.92
CA LEU A 60 2.20 -4.46 3.64
C LEU A 60 1.06 -5.42 3.27
N GLN A 61 0.27 -5.12 2.24
CA GLN A 61 -0.92 -5.90 1.90
C GLN A 61 -0.67 -6.83 0.70
N PHE A 62 -0.63 -8.14 0.99
CA PHE A 62 -0.43 -9.20 -0.01
C PHE A 62 -1.77 -9.77 -0.48
N GLY A 63 -2.33 -9.20 -1.55
CA GLY A 63 -3.50 -9.74 -2.23
C GLY A 63 -3.14 -11.01 -3.03
N GLY A 64 -2.73 -10.83 -4.29
CA GLY A 64 -2.28 -11.93 -5.15
C GLY A 64 -1.10 -12.73 -4.58
N GLY A 65 -0.21 -12.07 -3.81
CA GLY A 65 0.90 -12.73 -3.12
C GLY A 65 0.48 -13.79 -2.10
N THR A 66 -0.73 -13.67 -1.53
CA THR A 66 -1.31 -14.67 -0.62
C THR A 66 -2.22 -15.64 -1.38
N LEU A 67 -3.22 -15.10 -2.10
CA LEU A 67 -4.27 -15.90 -2.73
C LEU A 67 -3.78 -16.73 -3.93
N GLY A 68 -2.66 -16.33 -4.54
CA GLY A 68 -2.02 -17.05 -5.64
C GLY A 68 -1.08 -18.18 -5.21
N HIS A 69 -0.93 -18.43 -3.90
CA HIS A 69 -0.01 -19.44 -3.41
C HIS A 69 -0.50 -20.87 -3.78
N PRO A 70 0.36 -21.74 -4.34
CA PRO A 70 -0.06 -23.04 -4.88
C PRO A 70 -0.66 -24.00 -3.84
N TRP A 71 -0.40 -23.75 -2.56
CA TRP A 71 -0.91 -24.54 -1.43
C TRP A 71 -2.03 -23.85 -0.65
N GLY A 72 -2.64 -22.81 -1.23
CA GLY A 72 -3.77 -22.08 -0.65
C GLY A 72 -3.37 -20.94 0.29
N ASN A 73 -4.40 -20.29 0.85
CA ASN A 73 -4.26 -19.00 1.52
C ASN A 73 -3.43 -19.05 2.82
N ALA A 74 -3.58 -20.11 3.62
CA ALA A 74 -2.85 -20.21 4.89
C ALA A 74 -1.34 -20.34 4.67
N PRO A 75 -0.85 -21.25 3.80
CA PRO A 75 0.56 -21.23 3.40
C PRO A 75 0.97 -19.91 2.73
N GLY A 76 0.10 -19.31 1.90
CA GLY A 76 0.35 -17.99 1.32
C GLY A 76 0.58 -16.89 2.36
N ALA A 77 -0.15 -16.92 3.48
CA ALA A 77 0.02 -15.96 4.57
C ALA A 77 1.31 -16.21 5.37
N VAL A 78 1.75 -17.47 5.48
CA VAL A 78 2.98 -17.84 6.20
C VAL A 78 4.25 -17.42 5.45
N VAL A 79 4.20 -17.39 4.11
CA VAL A 79 5.39 -17.06 3.30
C VAL A 79 5.59 -15.56 3.08
N ASN A 80 4.60 -14.72 3.38
CA ASN A 80 4.73 -13.26 3.32
C ASN A 80 5.37 -12.73 4.59
#